data_AF-A0A2S6NHJ4-F1
#
_entry.id   AF-A0A2S6NHJ4-F1
#
_cell.length_a   1.000
_cell.length_b   1.000
_cell.length_c   1.000
_cell.angle_alpha   90.00
_cell.angle_beta   90.00
_cell.angle_gamma   90.00
#
_symmetry.space_group_name_H-M   'P 1'
#
loop_
_entity.id
_entity.type
_entity.pdbx_description
1 polymer ?
#
loop_
_entity_poly.entity_id
_entity_poly.type
_entity_poly.pdbx_seq_one_letter_code
_entity_poly.pdbx_strand_id
1 'polypeptide(L)'
;MARQVRHAADLAWVPESVGIHIVKVEWRAADAALVLTLRTGTQIIDRRDEVVALGEPDSNAIALMVACAQRHGWLSAAVHGSEAFRVAAARALLAAGIKIVDPPLPAEEVATLLTQAASEASRPPASPARRR
;
A
#
# COMPACT_ATOMS: atom_id res chain seq x y z
N MET A 1 20.76 11.16 -16.18
CA MET A 1 19.49 10.41 -16.27
C MET A 1 19.60 8.91 -15.95
N ALA A 2 20.70 8.20 -16.25
CA ALA A 2 20.82 6.75 -16.00
C ALA A 2 20.76 6.29 -14.53
N ARG A 3 21.05 7.17 -13.56
CA ARG A 3 21.06 6.85 -12.12
C ARG A 3 19.65 6.71 -11.51
N GLN A 4 18.65 7.40 -12.07
CA GLN A 4 17.27 7.39 -11.57
C GLN A 4 16.53 6.09 -11.92
N VAL A 5 16.80 5.52 -13.10
CA VAL A 5 16.16 4.27 -13.54
C VAL A 5 16.67 3.07 -12.73
N ARG A 6 17.96 3.04 -12.35
CA ARG A 6 18.51 1.95 -11.52
C ARG A 6 17.99 1.95 -10.08
N HIS A 7 17.66 3.11 -9.51
CA HIS A 7 17.04 3.23 -8.18
C HIS A 7 15.52 2.98 -8.18
N ALA A 8 14.87 3.07 -9.34
CA ALA A 8 13.44 2.78 -9.47
C ALA A 8 13.14 1.28 -9.41
N ALA A 9 14.06 0.44 -9.92
CA ALA A 9 13.97 -1.01 -9.91
C ALA A 9 14.52 -1.66 -8.64
N ASP A 10 15.13 -0.87 -7.74
CA ASP A 10 15.51 -1.35 -6.41
C ASP A 10 14.25 -1.45 -5.55
N LEU A 11 13.75 -2.68 -5.39
CA LEU A 11 12.57 -3.00 -4.59
C LEU A 11 12.93 -3.34 -3.14
N ALA A 12 14.14 -3.05 -2.66
CA ALA A 12 14.55 -3.36 -1.29
C ALA A 12 13.70 -2.66 -0.20
N TRP A 13 12.98 -1.58 -0.56
CA TRP A 13 12.03 -0.90 0.31
C TRP A 13 10.63 -1.54 0.33
N VAL A 14 10.34 -2.45 -0.61
CA VAL A 14 9.07 -3.18 -0.67
C VAL A 14 9.19 -4.40 0.24
N PRO A 15 8.21 -4.66 1.13
CA PRO A 15 8.17 -5.90 1.89
C PRO A 15 8.22 -7.13 0.97
N GLU A 16 9.00 -8.15 1.33
CA GLU A 16 9.18 -9.36 0.50
C GLU A 16 7.83 -10.01 0.14
N SER A 17 6.91 -10.06 1.11
CA SER A 17 5.54 -10.57 0.94
C SER A 17 4.74 -9.86 -0.15
N VAL A 18 5.05 -8.59 -0.45
CA VAL A 18 4.43 -7.80 -1.51
C VAL A 18 5.25 -7.88 -2.80
N GLY A 19 6.59 -7.88 -2.68
CA GLY A 19 7.52 -7.90 -3.80
C GLY A 19 7.28 -9.08 -4.75
N ILE A 20 6.94 -10.26 -4.23
CA ILE A 20 6.63 -11.47 -5.03
C ILE A 20 5.41 -11.31 -5.96
N HIS A 21 4.55 -10.33 -5.69
CA HIS A 21 3.36 -10.03 -6.48
C HIS A 21 3.61 -8.99 -7.57
N ILE A 22 4.77 -8.32 -7.59
CA ILE A 22 5.13 -7.34 -8.61
C ILE A 22 5.66 -8.09 -9.84
N VAL A 23 5.00 -7.93 -10.99
CA VAL A 23 5.39 -8.57 -12.27
C VAL A 23 6.11 -7.63 -13.22
N LYS A 24 5.94 -6.31 -13.03
CA LYS A 24 6.56 -5.31 -13.88
C LYS A 24 6.84 -4.03 -13.09
N VAL A 25 8.01 -3.46 -13.33
CA VAL A 25 8.43 -2.15 -12.82
C VAL A 25 8.85 -1.29 -14.00
N GLU A 26 8.30 -0.09 -14.10
CA GLU A 26 8.56 0.82 -15.22
C GLU A 26 8.64 2.26 -14.72
N TRP A 27 9.68 2.99 -15.14
CA TRP A 27 9.72 4.43 -14.97
C TRP A 27 9.10 5.09 -16.20
N ARG A 28 8.00 5.83 -16.01
CA ARG A 28 7.35 6.62 -17.07
C ARG A 28 7.83 8.06 -17.00
N ALA A 29 8.76 8.41 -17.90
CA ALA A 29 9.35 9.75 -17.92
C ALA A 29 8.33 10.86 -18.22
N ALA A 30 7.32 10.58 -19.05
CA ALA A 30 6.27 11.55 -19.39
C ALA A 30 5.45 11.98 -18.15
N ASP A 31 5.18 11.04 -17.24
CA ASP A 31 4.40 11.28 -16.03
C ASP A 31 5.28 11.54 -14.79
N ALA A 32 6.61 11.52 -14.96
CA ALA A 32 7.58 11.49 -13.87
C ALA A 32 7.26 10.46 -12.77
N ALA A 33 6.74 9.29 -13.17
CA ALA A 33 6.14 8.33 -12.26
C ALA A 33 6.82 6.95 -12.30
N LEU A 34 6.86 6.29 -11.14
CA LEU A 34 7.19 4.88 -11.00
C LEU A 34 5.89 4.06 -11.09
N VAL A 35 5.82 3.14 -12.05
CA VAL A 35 4.67 2.26 -12.26
C VAL A 35 5.03 0.83 -11.89
N LEU A 36 4.28 0.27 -10.97
CA LEU A 36 4.42 -1.10 -10.46
C LEU A 36 3.16 -1.87 -10.85
N THR A 37 3.29 -2.93 -11.63
CA THR A 37 2.16 -3.79 -12.00
C THR A 37 2.17 -5.06 -11.17
N LEU A 38 1.04 -5.38 -10.55
CA LEU A 38 0.83 -6.59 -9.76
C LEU A 38 0.34 -7.75 -10.64
N ARG A 39 0.50 -8.99 -10.15
CA ARG A 39 -0.02 -10.22 -10.80
C ARG A 39 -1.53 -10.18 -11.08
N THR A 40 -2.27 -9.43 -10.27
CA THR A 40 -3.72 -9.22 -10.43
C THR A 40 -4.08 -8.27 -11.57
N GLY A 41 -3.08 -7.62 -12.19
CA GLY A 41 -3.28 -6.59 -13.22
C GLY A 41 -3.40 -5.17 -12.64
N THR A 42 -3.56 -5.02 -11.33
CA THR A 42 -3.59 -3.72 -10.66
C THR A 42 -2.27 -2.99 -10.83
N GLN A 43 -2.33 -1.71 -11.22
CA GLN A 43 -1.16 -0.84 -11.38
C GLN A 43 -1.09 0.15 -10.23
N ILE A 44 0.05 0.20 -9.54
CA ILE A 44 0.37 1.26 -8.59
C ILE A 44 1.27 2.28 -9.29
N ILE A 45 0.80 3.52 -9.34
CA ILE A 45 1.49 4.66 -9.96
C ILE A 45 1.93 5.58 -8.83
N ASP A 46 3.24 5.67 -8.62
CA ASP A 46 3.88 6.53 -7.63
C ASP A 46 4.44 7.78 -8.32
N ARG A 47 3.86 8.95 -7.99
CA ARG A 47 4.23 10.28 -8.48
C ARG A 47 5.01 11.11 -7.45
N ARG A 48 5.44 10.51 -6.34
CA ARG A 48 6.12 11.11 -5.16
C ARG A 48 5.26 11.96 -4.24
N ASP A 49 4.29 12.68 -4.77
CA ASP A 49 3.28 13.44 -4.00
C ASP A 49 1.94 12.70 -3.92
N GLU A 50 1.71 11.77 -4.84
CA GLU A 50 0.51 10.97 -4.96
C GLU A 50 0.86 9.51 -5.29
N VAL A 51 0.08 8.57 -4.73
CA VAL A 51 0.10 7.17 -5.15
C VAL A 51 -1.30 6.76 -5.60
N VAL A 52 -1.41 6.32 -6.85
CA VAL A 52 -2.69 5.93 -7.48
C VAL A 52 -2.71 4.43 -7.75
N ALA A 53 -3.80 3.76 -7.39
CA ALA A 53 -4.07 2.39 -7.83
C ALA A 53 -5.06 2.42 -9.01
N LEU A 54 -4.68 1.83 -10.15
CA LEU A 54 -5.58 1.58 -11.28
C LEU A 54 -5.94 0.09 -11.33
N GLY A 55 -7.24 -0.20 -11.35
CA GLY A 55 -7.78 -1.55 -11.24
C GLY A 55 -8.55 -1.74 -9.93
N GLU A 56 -8.80 -2.99 -9.54
CA GLU A 56 -9.40 -3.31 -8.24
C GLU A 56 -8.27 -3.54 -7.22
N PRO A 57 -8.06 -2.61 -6.27
CA PRO A 57 -6.99 -2.74 -5.30
C PRO A 57 -7.30 -3.84 -4.29
N ASP A 58 -6.44 -4.86 -4.26
CA ASP A 58 -6.44 -5.91 -3.25
C ASP A 58 -5.56 -5.54 -2.04
N SER A 59 -5.41 -6.45 -1.09
CA SER A 59 -4.56 -6.23 0.08
C SER A 59 -3.08 -5.99 -0.28
N ASN A 60 -2.58 -6.59 -1.36
CA ASN A 60 -1.21 -6.38 -1.82
C ASN A 60 -1.02 -4.99 -2.42
N ALA A 61 -2.00 -4.51 -3.18
CA ALA A 61 -2.04 -3.14 -3.70
C ALA A 61 -1.99 -2.14 -2.54
N ILE A 62 -2.81 -2.32 -1.51
CA ILE A 62 -2.81 -1.45 -0.32
C ILE A 62 -1.45 -1.49 0.39
N ALA A 63 -0.89 -2.68 0.63
CA ALA A 63 0.41 -2.81 1.28
C ALA A 63 1.53 -2.12 0.48
N LEU A 64 1.48 -2.20 -0.86
CA LEU A 64 2.42 -1.51 -1.73
C LEU A 64 2.25 0.01 -1.68
N MET A 65 1.02 0.51 -1.62
CA MET A 65 0.75 1.95 -1.44
C MET A 65 1.30 2.48 -0.12
N VAL A 66 1.15 1.71 0.96
CA VAL A 66 1.74 2.04 2.28
C VAL A 66 3.26 2.06 2.20
N ALA A 67 3.88 1.07 1.54
CA ALA A 67 5.32 1.05 1.35
C ALA A 67 5.81 2.27 0.54
N CYS A 68 5.06 2.72 -0.47
CA CYS A 68 5.37 3.94 -1.21
C CYS A 68 5.33 5.18 -0.28
N ALA A 69 4.28 5.31 0.54
CA ALA A 69 4.17 6.41 1.48
C ALA A 69 5.32 6.44 2.51
N GLN A 70 5.71 5.27 3.02
CA GLN A 70 6.86 5.14 3.93
C GLN A 70 8.18 5.49 3.23
N ARG A 71 8.39 5.03 1.99
CA ARG A 71 9.56 5.37 1.18
C ARG A 71 9.72 6.88 1.01
N HIS A 72 8.62 7.60 0.84
CA HIS A 72 8.61 9.07 0.73
C HIS A 72 8.64 9.80 2.07
N GLY A 73 8.57 9.07 3.19
CA GLY A 73 8.58 9.66 4.54
C GLY A 73 7.30 10.43 4.88
N TRP A 74 6.17 10.08 4.28
CA TRP A 74 4.90 10.73 4.55
C TRP A 74 4.44 10.48 5.98
N LEU A 75 3.99 11.54 6.67
CA LEU A 75 3.42 11.46 8.01
C LEU A 75 1.89 11.52 8.00
N SER A 76 1.31 11.91 6.87
CA SER A 76 -0.12 12.01 6.64
C SER A 76 -0.49 11.75 5.19
N ALA A 77 -1.67 11.22 4.94
CA ALA A 77 -2.21 10.98 3.61
C ALA A 77 -3.72 11.28 3.56
N ALA A 78 -4.19 11.68 2.38
CA ALA A 78 -5.61 11.64 2.02
C ALA A 78 -5.89 10.34 1.26
N VAL A 79 -7.07 9.75 1.45
CA VAL A 79 -7.43 8.49 0.80
C VAL A 79 -8.77 8.64 0.08
N HIS A 80 -8.72 8.49 -1.24
CA HIS A 80 -9.88 8.59 -2.11
C HIS A 80 -10.18 7.23 -2.76
N GLY A 81 -11.44 6.97 -3.11
CA GLY A 81 -11.88 5.72 -3.72
C GLY A 81 -13.20 5.20 -3.13
N SER A 82 -13.50 3.93 -3.35
CA SER A 82 -14.69 3.28 -2.76
C SER A 82 -14.58 3.23 -1.23
N GLU A 83 -15.71 3.18 -0.53
CA GLU A 83 -15.73 3.14 0.94
C GLU A 83 -14.93 1.96 1.50
N ALA A 84 -15.15 0.75 0.96
CA ALA A 84 -14.41 -0.45 1.36
C ALA A 84 -12.89 -0.28 1.18
N PHE A 85 -12.46 0.32 0.07
CA PHE A 85 -11.05 0.62 -0.16
C PHE A 85 -10.52 1.65 0.83
N ARG A 86 -11.24 2.76 1.05
CA ARG A 86 -10.83 3.82 1.98
C ARG A 86 -10.64 3.27 3.39
N VAL A 87 -11.56 2.43 3.87
CA VAL A 87 -11.48 1.79 5.20
C VAL A 87 -10.26 0.87 5.29
N ALA A 88 -10.07 -0.01 4.30
CA ALA A 88 -8.95 -0.95 4.30
C ALA A 88 -7.58 -0.23 4.20
N ALA A 89 -7.48 0.78 3.34
CA ALA A 89 -6.27 1.58 3.17
C ALA A 89 -5.98 2.46 4.39
N ALA A 90 -7.00 3.11 4.96
CA ALA A 90 -6.86 3.89 6.19
C ALA A 90 -6.33 3.02 7.35
N ARG A 91 -6.88 1.82 7.51
CA ARG A 91 -6.41 0.87 8.53
C ARG A 91 -4.93 0.51 8.36
N ALA A 92 -4.51 0.23 7.12
CA ALA A 92 -3.12 -0.11 6.83
C ALA A 92 -2.16 1.08 7.03
N LEU A 93 -2.56 2.29 6.63
CA LEU A 93 -1.79 3.53 6.82
C LEU A 93 -1.63 3.87 8.31
N LEU A 94 -2.71 3.77 9.09
CA LEU A 94 -2.69 4.00 10.53
C LEU A 94 -1.78 3.01 11.25
N ALA A 95 -1.84 1.71 10.89
CA ALA A 95 -0.94 0.69 11.42
C ALA A 95 0.54 0.97 11.08
N ALA A 96 0.80 1.65 9.97
CA ALA A 96 2.13 2.12 9.56
C ALA A 96 2.56 3.46 10.17
N GLY A 97 1.73 4.06 11.04
CA GLY A 97 2.03 5.34 11.69
C GLY A 97 1.72 6.59 10.84
N ILE A 98 0.98 6.43 9.73
CA ILE A 98 0.62 7.52 8.81
C ILE A 98 -0.80 7.99 9.14
N LYS A 99 -0.98 9.29 9.37
CA LYS A 99 -2.27 9.89 9.74
C LYS A 99 -3.17 10.05 8.51
N ILE A 100 -4.49 9.94 8.70
CA ILE A 100 -5.48 10.24 7.64
C ILE A 100 -6.00 11.65 7.85
N VAL A 101 -5.84 12.52 6.84
CA VAL A 101 -6.21 13.94 6.93
C VAL A 101 -7.47 14.31 6.14
N ASP A 102 -7.84 13.50 5.13
CA ASP A 102 -9.03 13.78 4.30
C ASP A 102 -9.65 12.49 3.71
N PRO A 103 -10.95 12.22 3.99
CA PRO A 103 -11.74 12.87 5.03
C PRO A 103 -11.11 12.61 6.42
N PRO A 104 -11.08 13.59 7.33
CA PRO A 104 -10.56 13.37 8.66
C PRO A 104 -11.38 12.29 9.36
N LEU A 105 -10.73 11.20 9.75
CA LEU A 105 -11.40 10.14 10.51
C LEU A 105 -11.65 10.63 11.94
N PRO A 106 -12.88 10.54 12.48
CA PRO A 106 -13.13 10.84 13.88
C PRO A 106 -12.31 9.92 14.78
N ALA A 107 -11.86 10.44 15.93
CA ALA A 107 -10.95 9.73 16.84
C ALA A 107 -11.46 8.35 17.27
N GLU A 108 -12.77 8.19 17.41
CA GLU A 108 -13.43 6.90 17.73
C GLU A 108 -13.29 5.87 16.61
N GLU A 109 -13.39 6.30 15.36
CA GLU A 109 -13.21 5.44 14.19
C GLU A 109 -11.75 5.05 14.03
N VAL A 110 -10.81 5.98 14.26
CA VAL A 110 -9.37 5.68 14.31
C VAL A 110 -9.06 4.64 15.39
N ALA A 111 -9.59 4.82 16.61
CA ALA A 111 -9.40 3.87 17.72
C ALA A 111 -9.97 2.48 17.39
N THR A 112 -11.14 2.44 16.75
CA THR A 112 -11.78 1.20 16.29
C THR A 112 -10.92 0.49 15.25
N LEU A 113 -10.44 1.21 14.23
CA LEU A 113 -9.60 0.64 13.16
C LEU A 113 -8.26 0.14 13.70
N LEU A 114 -7.62 0.87 14.61
CA LEU A 114 -6.38 0.45 15.26
C LEU A 114 -6.58 -0.82 16.10
N THR A 115 -7.68 -0.91 16.86
CA THR A 115 -8.03 -2.09 17.66
C THR A 115 -8.29 -3.32 16.78
N GLN A 116 -8.97 -3.12 15.65
CA GLN A 116 -9.21 -4.19 14.67
C GLN A 116 -7.93 -4.65 13.99
N ALA A 117 -7.05 -3.71 13.59
CA ALA A 117 -5.76 -4.02 12.99
C ALA A 117 -4.87 -4.85 13.95
N ALA A 118 -4.84 -4.47 15.23
CA ALA A 118 -4.10 -5.21 16.26
C ALA A 118 -4.68 -6.63 16.47
N SER A 119 -6.01 -6.79 16.40
CA SER A 119 -6.68 -8.08 16.55
C SER A 119 -6.43 -9.02 15.37
N GLU A 120 -6.38 -8.51 14.14
CA GLU A 120 -6.05 -9.29 12.94
C GLU A 120 -4.58 -9.70 12.91
N ALA A 121 -3.65 -8.83 13.31
CA ALA A 121 -2.23 -9.14 13.40
C ALA A 121 -1.91 -10.24 14.44
N SER A 122 -2.76 -10.37 15.47
CA SER A 122 -2.60 -11.36 16.55
C SER A 122 -3.27 -12.72 16.23
N ARG A 123 -3.92 -12.84 15.07
CA ARG A 123 -4.55 -14.11 14.66
C ARG A 123 -3.48 -15.10 14.21
N PRO A 124 -3.31 -16.27 14.86
CA PRO A 124 -2.34 -17.26 14.41
C PRO A 124 -2.72 -17.72 12.99
N PRO A 125 -1.73 -18.01 12.12
CA PRO A 125 -2.01 -18.55 10.79
C PRO A 125 -2.87 -19.80 10.96
N ALA A 126 -4.02 -19.83 10.28
CA ALA A 126 -4.91 -20.97 10.32
C ALA A 126 -4.10 -22.22 9.94
N SER A 127 -3.90 -23.11 10.92
CA SER A 127 -3.19 -24.37 10.74
C SER A 127 -3.78 -25.08 9.53
N PRO A 128 -3.00 -25.44 8.49
CA PRO A 128 -3.53 -26.21 7.39
C PRO A 128 -3.96 -27.56 7.97
N ALA A 129 -5.27 -27.78 8.01
CA ALA A 129 -5.84 -29.04 8.40
C ALA A 129 -5.18 -30.15 7.57
N ARG A 130 -4.34 -30.96 8.20
CA ARG A 130 -3.78 -32.19 7.62
C ARG A 130 -4.96 -33.07 7.19
N ARG A 131 -5.31 -33.05 5.90
CA ARG A 131 -6.06 -34.16 5.31
C ARG A 131 -5.09 -35.34 5.22
N ARG A 132 -5.42 -36.39 5.96
CA ARG A 132 -4.85 -37.72 5.84
C ARG A 132 -5.38 -38.40 4.58
#